data_AF-A0A1Y3RKK3-F1
#
_entry.id   AF-A0A1Y3RKK3-F1
#
_cell.length_a   1.000
_cell.length_b   1.000
_cell.length_c   1.000
_cell.angle_alpha   90.00
_cell.angle_beta   90.00
_cell.angle_gamma   90.00
#
_symmetry.space_group_name_H-M   'P 1'
#
loop_
_entity.id
_entity.type
_entity.pdbx_description
1 polymer ?
#
loop_
_entity_poly.entity_id
_entity_poly.type
_entity_poly.pdbx_seq_one_letter_code
_entity_poly.pdbx_strand_id
1 'polypeptide(L)'
;MSSKISFEGIGEVVATFACGEGVAAGQVVKVTEDGTVGACSASEKFCGVALSAEDGYAAIQLGGLVKVPASGGSITAGWCKLSADGSGGVKLDTSTGTEYLVVRVETDAAVICL
;
A
#
# COMPACT_ATOMS: atom_id res chain seq x y z
N MET A 1 -7.58 6.37 -26.28
CA MET A 1 -8.89 6.52 -25.63
C MET A 1 -8.63 6.81 -24.16
N SER A 2 -9.06 7.97 -23.64
CA SER A 2 -8.96 8.25 -22.21
C SER A 2 -10.05 7.47 -21.47
N SER A 3 -9.72 6.27 -21.02
CA SER A 3 -10.61 5.44 -20.22
C SER A 3 -10.90 6.13 -18.88
N LYS A 4 -12.11 6.67 -18.70
CA LYS A 4 -12.59 7.30 -17.45
C LYS A 4 -12.99 6.28 -16.38
N ILE A 5 -12.15 5.27 -16.15
CA ILE A 5 -12.39 4.30 -15.08
C ILE A 5 -11.69 4.85 -13.82
N SER A 6 -12.48 5.25 -12.82
CA SER A 6 -11.97 5.63 -11.49
C SER A 6 -12.21 4.49 -10.51
N PHE A 7 -11.26 4.33 -9.60
CA PHE A 7 -11.28 3.35 -8.50
C PHE A 7 -11.15 4.02 -7.13
N GLU A 8 -11.11 5.35 -7.09
CA GLU A 8 -10.84 6.12 -5.87
C GLU A 8 -11.99 5.98 -4.87
N GLY A 9 -11.65 5.76 -3.59
CA GLY A 9 -12.59 5.68 -2.47
C GLY A 9 -13.47 4.42 -2.42
N ILE A 10 -13.29 3.46 -3.34
CA ILE A 10 -14.13 2.26 -3.39
C ILE A 10 -13.76 1.30 -2.26
N GLY A 11 -14.69 1.09 -1.33
CA GLY A 11 -14.52 0.16 -0.20
C GLY A 11 -13.51 0.63 0.84
N GLU A 12 -13.18 1.93 0.85
CA GLU A 12 -12.20 2.51 1.74
C GLU A 12 -12.59 2.30 3.21
N VAL A 13 -11.72 1.63 3.96
CA VAL A 13 -11.81 1.46 5.41
C VAL A 13 -10.57 2.06 6.03
N VAL A 14 -10.75 3.11 6.83
CA VAL A 14 -9.65 3.87 7.44
C VAL A 14 -9.72 3.76 8.95
N ALA A 15 -8.56 3.52 9.58
CA ALA A 15 -8.40 3.55 11.01
C ALA A 15 -7.22 4.43 11.40
N THR A 16 -7.31 5.05 12.58
CA THR A 16 -6.24 5.87 13.14
C THR A 16 -5.29 5.01 13.96
N PHE A 17 -3.99 5.15 13.72
CA PHE A 17 -2.93 4.51 14.48
C PHE A 17 -1.96 5.54 15.03
N ALA A 18 -1.23 5.18 16.09
CA ALA A 18 -0.01 5.87 16.45
C ALA A 18 1.03 5.68 15.32
N CYS A 19 1.80 6.73 15.08
CA CYS A 19 2.70 6.84 13.95
C CYS A 19 4.15 6.75 14.42
N GLY A 20 4.83 5.66 14.10
CA GLY A 20 6.27 5.53 14.31
C GLY A 20 7.08 6.47 13.41
N GLU A 21 8.38 6.60 13.69
CA GLU A 21 9.29 7.40 12.87
C GLU A 21 9.35 6.88 11.42
N GLY A 22 9.45 7.80 10.46
CA GLY A 22 9.57 7.47 9.04
C GLY A 22 8.25 7.13 8.35
N VAL A 23 7.10 7.25 9.02
CA VAL A 23 5.81 7.12 8.36
C VAL A 23 5.43 8.41 7.61
N ALA A 24 5.13 8.33 6.32
CA ALA A 24 4.73 9.44 5.46
C ALA A 24 3.47 9.08 4.64
N ALA A 25 2.69 10.08 4.26
CA ALA A 25 1.52 9.87 3.41
C ALA A 25 1.89 9.25 2.05
N GLY A 26 1.01 8.38 1.53
CA GLY A 26 1.14 7.70 0.25
C GLY A 26 1.95 6.40 0.28
N GLN A 27 2.48 5.99 1.45
CA GLN A 27 3.31 4.80 1.54
C GLN A 27 2.61 3.61 2.18
N VAL A 28 3.07 2.40 1.86
CA VAL A 28 2.64 1.18 2.55
C VAL A 28 3.26 1.09 3.94
N VAL A 29 2.46 0.62 4.90
CA VAL A 29 2.86 0.52 6.31
C VAL A 29 2.60 -0.88 6.87
N LYS A 30 3.24 -1.19 7.99
CA LYS A 30 3.01 -2.40 8.79
C LYS A 30 2.63 -2.03 10.21
N VAL A 31 1.88 -2.90 10.88
CA VAL A 31 1.72 -2.83 12.34
C VAL A 31 3.04 -3.23 12.99
N THR A 32 3.56 -2.38 13.87
CA THR A 32 4.83 -2.63 14.58
C THR A 32 4.61 -3.11 16.01
N GLU A 33 3.53 -2.66 16.64
CA GLU A 33 3.09 -2.99 17.99
C GLU A 33 1.60 -2.64 18.14
N ASP A 34 1.01 -2.90 19.30
CA ASP A 34 -0.42 -2.69 19.55
C ASP A 34 -0.82 -1.22 19.34
N GLY A 35 -1.59 -0.96 18.28
CA GLY A 35 -2.08 0.38 17.95
C GLY A 35 -1.07 1.30 17.26
N THR A 36 0.12 0.80 16.88
CA THR A 36 1.16 1.60 16.21
C THR A 36 1.52 1.02 14.84
N VAL A 37 1.74 1.90 13.87
CA VAL A 37 2.26 1.54 12.56
C VAL A 37 3.65 2.14 12.31
N GLY A 38 4.40 1.48 11.44
CA GLY A 38 5.73 1.91 11.01
C GLY A 38 5.96 1.67 9.51
N ALA A 39 7.06 2.23 9.00
CA ALA A 39 7.49 2.02 7.64
C ALA A 39 7.86 0.54 7.38
N CYS A 40 7.58 0.06 6.17
CA CYS A 40 7.97 -1.28 5.74
C CYS A 40 9.41 -1.30 5.22
N SER A 41 10.18 -2.31 5.62
CA SER A 41 11.43 -2.70 4.98
C SER A 41 11.14 -3.58 3.75
N ALA A 42 12.15 -3.75 2.89
CA ALA A 42 12.02 -4.56 1.69
C ALA A 42 11.61 -6.01 2.00
N SER A 43 10.68 -6.55 1.20
CA SER A 43 10.12 -7.90 1.32
C SER A 43 9.29 -8.17 2.58
N GLU A 44 8.97 -7.15 3.37
CA GLU A 44 7.98 -7.26 4.45
C GLU A 44 6.54 -7.21 3.92
N LYS A 45 5.62 -7.77 4.71
CA LYS A 45 4.18 -7.65 4.49
C LYS A 45 3.72 -6.29 4.99
N PHE A 46 2.89 -5.63 4.20
CA PHE A 46 2.20 -4.40 4.59
C PHE A 46 0.74 -4.70 4.96
N CYS A 47 0.14 -3.88 5.81
CA CYS A 47 -1.24 -4.02 6.25
C CYS A 47 -2.17 -2.95 5.66
N GLY A 48 -1.61 -1.90 5.05
CA GLY A 48 -2.38 -0.77 4.54
C GLY A 48 -1.50 0.34 3.99
N VAL A 49 -2.13 1.46 3.66
CA VAL A 49 -1.49 2.67 3.12
C VAL A 49 -1.75 3.85 4.05
N ALA A 50 -0.71 4.62 4.35
CA ALA A 50 -0.88 5.87 5.09
C ALA A 50 -1.48 6.95 4.20
N LEU A 51 -2.68 7.44 4.55
CA LEU A 51 -3.32 8.59 3.91
C LEU A 51 -2.79 9.92 4.46
N SER A 52 -2.43 9.93 5.74
CA SER A 52 -1.79 11.04 6.44
C SER A 52 -0.86 10.52 7.53
N ALA A 53 0.09 11.35 7.95
CA ALA A 53 1.01 11.07 9.06
C ALA A 53 1.44 12.40 9.69
N GLU A 54 0.77 12.81 10.77
CA GLU A 54 0.92 14.12 11.39
C GLU A 54 0.73 14.00 12.91
N ASP A 55 1.45 14.82 13.68
CA ASP A 55 1.32 14.91 15.14
C ASP A 55 1.40 13.56 15.90
N GLY A 56 2.19 12.61 15.38
CA GLY A 56 2.35 11.28 15.98
C GLY A 56 1.21 10.31 15.71
N TYR A 57 0.29 10.64 14.81
CA TYR A 57 -0.81 9.77 14.37
C TYR A 57 -0.87 9.67 12.84
N ALA A 58 -1.45 8.57 12.36
CA ALA A 58 -1.63 8.33 10.93
C ALA A 58 -3.02 7.79 10.64
N ALA A 59 -3.65 8.28 9.58
CA ALA A 59 -4.85 7.67 9.01
C ALA A 59 -4.42 6.58 8.03
N ILE A 60 -4.71 5.31 8.35
CA ILE A 60 -4.29 4.17 7.56
C ILE A 60 -5.50 3.56 6.87
N GLN A 61 -5.47 3.51 5.54
CA GLN A 61 -6.41 2.72 4.77
C GLN A 61 -6.03 1.24 4.88
N LEU A 62 -6.93 0.43 5.44
CA LEU A 62 -6.77 -1.00 5.68
C LEU A 62 -7.54 -1.87 4.69
N GLY A 63 -8.37 -1.27 3.83
CA GLY A 63 -9.25 -2.00 2.92
C GLY A 63 -9.70 -1.17 1.74
N GLY A 64 -10.18 -1.87 0.71
CA GLY A 64 -10.70 -1.27 -0.52
C GLY A 64 -9.63 -1.07 -1.59
N LEU A 65 -9.98 -0.32 -2.63
CA LEU A 65 -9.07 0.00 -3.72
C LEU A 65 -8.21 1.21 -3.36
N VAL A 66 -6.89 1.04 -3.49
CA VAL A 66 -5.93 2.10 -3.17
C VAL A 66 -4.81 2.14 -4.22
N LYS A 67 -4.34 3.35 -4.52
CA LYS A 67 -3.17 3.57 -5.36
C LYS A 67 -1.90 3.49 -4.50
N VAL A 68 -0.97 2.64 -4.88
CA VAL A 68 0.33 2.46 -4.22
C VAL A 68 1.47 2.74 -5.20
N PRO A 69 2.59 3.34 -4.75
CA PRO A 69 3.82 3.39 -5.53
C PRO A 69 4.27 1.96 -5.86
N ALA A 70 4.71 1.73 -7.09
CA ALA A 70 5.09 0.42 -7.57
C ALA A 70 6.51 0.45 -8.16
N SER A 71 7.32 -0.50 -7.73
CA SER A 71 8.72 -0.64 -8.12
C SER A 71 8.96 -1.90 -8.94
N GLY A 72 9.92 -1.84 -9.87
CA GLY A 72 10.46 -3.02 -10.57
C GLY A 72 9.73 -3.46 -11.83
N GLY A 73 8.70 -2.73 -12.29
CA GLY A 73 8.10 -2.86 -13.64
C GLY A 73 7.48 -4.23 -13.99
N SER A 74 7.42 -5.17 -13.04
CA SER A 74 6.99 -6.55 -13.26
C SER A 74 5.57 -6.85 -12.78
N ILE A 75 4.89 -5.87 -12.18
CA ILE A 75 3.52 -6.04 -11.69
C ILE A 75 2.56 -6.06 -12.88
N THR A 76 1.64 -7.02 -12.89
CA THR A 76 0.60 -7.16 -13.92
C THR A 76 -0.79 -6.98 -13.32
N ALA A 77 -1.79 -6.64 -14.14
CA ALA A 77 -3.18 -6.70 -13.69
C ALA A 77 -3.59 -8.16 -13.39
N GLY A 78 -4.43 -8.35 -12.37
CA GLY A 78 -4.81 -9.66 -11.84
C GLY A 78 -4.23 -9.93 -10.44
N TRP A 79 -4.32 -11.18 -9.99
CA TRP A 79 -3.81 -11.60 -8.69
C TRP A 79 -2.29 -11.68 -8.71
N CYS A 80 -1.63 -10.88 -7.87
CA CYS A 80 -0.18 -10.80 -7.76
C CYS A 80 0.26 -10.96 -6.31
N LYS A 81 1.40 -11.63 -6.09
CA LYS A 81 2.05 -11.62 -4.77
C LYS A 81 2.90 -10.37 -4.65
N LEU A 82 2.56 -9.50 -3.69
CA LEU A 82 3.23 -8.23 -3.47
C LEU A 82 3.83 -8.18 -2.05
N SER A 83 4.97 -7.53 -1.95
CA SER A 83 5.60 -7.15 -0.69
C SER A 83 6.09 -5.70 -0.78
N ALA A 84 6.43 -5.11 0.35
CA ALA A 84 7.01 -3.77 0.37
C ALA A 84 8.37 -3.74 -0.36
N ASP A 85 8.66 -2.63 -1.03
CA ASP A 85 9.94 -2.41 -1.71
C ASP A 85 11.03 -1.80 -0.79
N GLY A 86 10.64 -1.38 0.42
CA GLY A 86 11.53 -0.73 1.40
C GLY A 86 11.72 0.77 1.20
N SER A 87 11.05 1.36 0.20
CA SER A 87 11.07 2.80 -0.13
C SER A 87 9.67 3.42 -0.09
N GLY A 88 8.72 2.73 0.56
CA GLY A 88 7.33 3.17 0.71
C GLY A 88 6.36 2.63 -0.34
N GLY A 89 6.85 1.90 -1.35
CA GLY A 89 6.04 1.28 -2.39
C GLY A 89 5.93 -0.24 -2.25
N VAL A 90 5.41 -0.85 -3.31
CA VAL A 90 5.29 -2.31 -3.44
C VAL A 90 6.11 -2.82 -4.62
N LYS A 91 6.52 -4.08 -4.53
CA LYS A 91 7.14 -4.82 -5.62
C LYS A 91 6.49 -6.19 -5.76
N LEU A 92 6.66 -6.81 -6.93
CA LEU A 92 6.34 -8.23 -7.09
C LEU A 92 7.29 -9.07 -6.23
N ASP A 93 6.74 -10.00 -5.45
CA ASP A 93 7.50 -10.90 -4.58
C ASP A 93 6.82 -12.26 -4.49
N THR A 94 7.24 -13.19 -5.35
CA THR A 94 6.64 -14.52 -5.42
C THR A 94 6.96 -15.41 -4.23
N SER A 95 7.96 -15.04 -3.42
CA SER A 95 8.49 -15.82 -2.31
C SER A 95 7.80 -15.49 -0.99
N THR A 96 7.80 -14.20 -0.60
CA THR A 96 7.27 -13.77 0.71
C THR A 96 6.04 -12.87 0.61
N GLY A 97 5.68 -12.43 -0.60
CA GLY A 97 4.57 -11.53 -0.83
C GLY A 97 3.20 -12.12 -0.46
N THR A 98 2.30 -11.22 -0.09
CA THR A 98 0.87 -11.52 0.12
C THR A 98 0.13 -11.36 -1.22
N GLU A 99 -0.87 -12.18 -1.47
CA GLU A 99 -1.66 -12.11 -2.70
C GLU A 99 -2.65 -10.93 -2.63
N TYR A 100 -2.56 -10.01 -3.59
CA TYR A 100 -3.45 -8.87 -3.77
C TYR A 100 -4.01 -8.85 -5.19
N LEU A 101 -5.23 -8.34 -5.34
CA LEU A 101 -5.81 -8.08 -6.65
C LEU A 101 -5.31 -6.73 -7.18
N VAL A 102 -4.59 -6.75 -8.30
CA VAL A 102 -4.16 -5.56 -9.02
C VAL A 102 -5.18 -5.24 -10.12
N VAL A 103 -5.90 -4.12 -9.98
CA VAL A 103 -6.94 -3.72 -10.95
C VAL A 103 -6.42 -2.75 -12.02
N ARG A 104 -5.28 -2.09 -11.74
CA ARG A 104 -4.60 -1.21 -12.69
C ARG A 104 -3.09 -1.18 -12.42
N VAL A 105 -2.31 -1.13 -13.49
CA VAL A 105 -0.87 -0.88 -13.46
C VAL A 105 -0.59 0.42 -14.21
N GLU A 106 0.26 1.25 -13.65
CA GLU A 106 0.81 2.47 -14.23
C GLU A 106 2.35 2.37 -14.28
N THR A 107 3.03 3.40 -14.78
CA THR A 107 4.51 3.37 -14.90
C THR A 107 5.21 3.17 -13.55
N ASP A 108 4.79 3.90 -12.52
CA ASP A 108 5.42 3.91 -11.19
C ASP A 108 4.39 3.67 -10.05
N ALA A 109 3.21 3.14 -10.40
CA ALA A 109 2.13 2.91 -9.44
C ALA A 109 1.24 1.74 -9.86
N ALA A 110 0.50 1.20 -8.89
CA ALA A 110 -0.55 0.22 -9.12
C ALA A 110 -1.78 0.57 -8.28
N VAL A 111 -2.97 0.17 -8.74
CA VAL A 111 -4.18 0.18 -7.92
C VAL A 111 -4.43 -1.25 -7.47
N ILE A 112 -4.43 -1.46 -6.16
CA ILE A 112 -4.62 -2.77 -5.53
C ILE A 112 -5.87 -2.79 -4.67
N CYS A 113 -6.48 -3.95 -4.50
CA CYS A 113 -7.45 -4.21 -3.45
C CYS A 113 -6.72 -4.71 -2.21
N LEU A 114 -6.76 -3.91 -1.13
CA LEU A 114 -6.30 -4.29 0.21
C LEU A 114 -7.24 -5.31 0.86
#